data_AF-G9JSN7-F1
#
_entry.id   AF-G9JSN7-F1
#
_cell.length_a   1.000
_cell.length_b   1.000
_cell.length_c   1.000
_cell.angle_alpha   90.00
_cell.angle_beta   90.00
_cell.angle_gamma   90.00
#
_symmetry.space_group_name_H-M   'P 1'
#
loop_
_entity.id
_entity.type
_entity.pdbx_description
1 polymer ?
#
loop_
_entity_poly.entity_id
_entity_poly.type
_entity_poly.pdbx_seq_one_letter_code
_entity_poly.pdbx_strand_id
1 'polypeptide(L)'
;RFQRSSHAKLQALWLEAHYQEAERLRGRPLGPVDKYRVRKKFPLPRTIWDGEQKTHCFKERTRSLLREWYLQDPYPNPTKKRELAAATGLTPTQVGNWFKNRRQRDRAAAAKNRSAVLGRGFASSSTYDEDSADSEINVDEE
;
A
#
# COMPACT_ATOMS: atom_id res chain seq x y z
N ARG A 1 2.07 22.49 -20.04
CA ARG A 1 1.82 22.25 -18.59
C ARG A 1 0.72 23.21 -18.16
N PHE A 2 -0.27 22.81 -17.37
CA PHE A 2 -1.41 23.68 -17.01
C PHE A 2 -1.07 24.61 -15.83
N GLN A 3 -1.76 25.76 -15.75
CA GLN A 3 -1.65 26.66 -14.59
C GLN A 3 -2.18 26.00 -13.31
N ARG A 4 -1.55 26.28 -12.16
CA ARG A 4 -1.93 25.69 -10.86
C ARG A 4 -3.40 25.94 -10.49
N SER A 5 -3.94 27.09 -10.85
CA SER A 5 -5.36 27.45 -10.67
C SER A 5 -6.32 26.48 -11.36
N SER A 6 -5.90 25.89 -12.49
CA SER A 6 -6.70 24.91 -13.24
C SER A 6 -6.54 23.47 -12.74
N HIS A 7 -5.51 23.18 -11.92
CA HIS A 7 -5.20 21.80 -11.51
C HIS A 7 -6.37 21.14 -10.78
N ALA A 8 -6.99 21.82 -9.82
CA ALA A 8 -8.10 21.26 -9.05
C ALA A 8 -9.26 20.78 -9.95
N LYS A 9 -9.65 21.60 -10.94
CA LYS A 9 -10.71 21.25 -11.90
C LYS A 9 -10.32 20.08 -12.78
N LEU A 10 -9.10 20.08 -13.31
CA LEU A 10 -8.62 19.02 -14.20
C LEU A 10 -8.43 17.69 -13.46
N GLN A 11 -7.97 17.72 -12.22
CA GLN A 11 -7.86 16.54 -11.37
C GLN A 11 -9.23 15.95 -11.06
N ALA A 12 -10.24 16.78 -10.79
CA ALA A 12 -11.61 16.32 -10.59
C ALA A 12 -12.16 15.61 -11.82
N LEU A 13 -12.02 16.21 -13.01
CA LEU A 13 -12.47 15.63 -14.27
C LEU A 13 -11.75 14.30 -14.58
N TRP A 14 -10.44 14.22 -14.34
CA TRP A 14 -9.67 12.99 -14.51
C TRP A 14 -10.21 11.86 -13.64
N LEU A 15 -10.41 12.14 -12.35
CA LEU A 15 -10.89 11.14 -11.40
C LEU A 15 -12.32 10.72 -11.69
N GLU A 16 -13.19 11.66 -12.02
CA GLU A 16 -14.59 11.41 -12.37
C GLU A 16 -14.69 10.49 -13.58
N ALA A 17 -13.99 10.80 -14.67
CA ALA A 17 -14.00 9.98 -15.88
C ALA A 17 -13.57 8.53 -15.59
N HIS A 18 -12.50 8.33 -14.81
CA HIS A 18 -12.04 6.99 -14.44
C HIS A 18 -12.97 6.27 -13.46
N TYR A 19 -13.67 6.98 -12.58
CA TYR A 19 -14.68 6.37 -11.70
C TYR A 19 -15.91 5.92 -12.49
N GLN A 20 -16.44 6.75 -13.38
CA GLN A 20 -17.60 6.40 -14.21
C GLN A 20 -17.32 5.17 -15.06
N GLU A 21 -16.14 5.12 -15.69
CA GLU A 21 -15.73 3.97 -16.50
C GLU A 21 -15.60 2.69 -15.66
N ALA A 22 -15.04 2.79 -14.46
CA ALA A 22 -14.91 1.65 -13.55
C ALA A 22 -16.28 1.22 -12.95
N GLU A 23 -17.22 2.13 -12.73
CA GLU A 23 -18.60 1.82 -12.32
C GLU A 23 -19.35 1.08 -13.42
N ARG A 24 -19.25 1.58 -14.67
CA ARG A 24 -19.83 0.97 -15.86
C ARG A 24 -19.35 -0.46 -16.06
N LEU A 25 -18.04 -0.69 -15.94
CA LEU A 25 -17.44 -2.02 -16.08
C LEU A 25 -17.84 -2.99 -14.96
N ARG A 26 -18.10 -2.49 -13.75
CA ARG A 26 -18.47 -3.32 -12.59
C ARG A 26 -19.96 -3.54 -12.44
N GLY A 27 -20.79 -2.72 -13.09
CA GLY A 27 -22.25 -2.76 -12.95
C GLY A 27 -22.75 -2.38 -11.55
N ARG A 28 -21.92 -1.72 -10.73
CA ARG A 28 -22.29 -1.25 -9.38
C ARG A 28 -21.53 0.01 -8.98
N PRO A 29 -22.08 0.83 -8.06
CA PRO A 29 -21.37 1.98 -7.52
C PRO A 29 -20.03 1.60 -6.85
N LEU A 30 -19.03 2.48 -6.97
CA LEU A 30 -17.71 2.26 -6.36
C LEU A 30 -17.70 2.66 -4.88
N GLY A 31 -17.32 1.70 -4.04
CA GLY A 31 -16.98 1.97 -2.64
C GLY A 31 -15.61 2.66 -2.49
N PRO A 32 -15.28 3.17 -1.28
CA PRO A 32 -14.01 3.87 -1.02
C PRO A 32 -12.75 3.10 -1.43
N VAL A 33 -12.74 1.78 -1.20
CA VAL A 33 -11.62 0.91 -1.56
C VAL A 33 -11.48 0.75 -3.07
N ASP A 34 -12.60 0.64 -3.79
CA ASP A 34 -12.56 0.54 -5.24
C ASP A 34 -12.10 1.87 -5.85
N LYS A 35 -12.56 3.02 -5.34
CA LYS A 35 -12.04 4.34 -5.72
C LYS A 35 -10.54 4.50 -5.45
N TYR A 36 -10.04 3.93 -4.34
CA TYR A 36 -8.59 3.90 -4.07
C TYR A 36 -7.84 3.08 -5.13
N ARG A 37 -8.35 1.90 -5.50
CA ARG A 37 -7.75 1.06 -6.55
C ARG A 37 -7.71 1.78 -7.90
N VAL A 38 -8.76 2.51 -8.26
CA VAL A 38 -8.81 3.30 -9.51
C VAL A 38 -7.73 4.38 -9.51
N ARG A 39 -7.62 5.17 -8.43
CA ARG A 39 -6.57 6.21 -8.27
C ARG A 39 -5.16 5.64 -8.37
N LYS A 40 -4.95 4.43 -7.84
CA LYS A 40 -3.66 3.75 -7.91
C LYS A 40 -3.35 3.25 -9.32
N LYS A 41 -4.35 2.75 -10.06
CA LYS A 41 -4.19 2.25 -11.43
C LYS A 41 -4.01 3.39 -12.44
N PHE A 42 -4.66 4.52 -12.21
CA PHE A 42 -4.66 5.70 -13.09
C PHE A 42 -4.23 6.94 -12.29
N PRO A 43 -2.92 7.06 -11.97
CA PRO A 43 -2.41 8.22 -11.24
C PRO A 43 -2.63 9.50 -12.03
N LEU A 44 -2.67 10.64 -11.32
CA LEU A 44 -2.81 11.95 -11.97
C LEU A 44 -1.62 12.21 -12.91
N PRO A 45 -1.87 12.65 -14.16
CA PRO A 45 -0.79 12.96 -15.08
C PRO A 45 0.03 14.17 -14.60
N ARG A 46 1.35 14.16 -14.87
CA ARG A 46 2.32 15.22 -14.46
C ARG A 46 1.99 16.62 -15.02
N THR A 47 1.09 16.71 -15.99
CA THR A 47 0.63 17.97 -16.57
C THR A 47 -0.32 18.74 -15.65
N ILE A 48 -0.99 18.05 -14.74
CA ILE A 48 -2.00 18.58 -13.80
C ILE A 48 -1.68 18.22 -12.34
N TRP A 49 -0.49 17.68 -12.07
CA TRP A 49 -0.02 17.29 -10.75
C TRP A 49 1.52 17.30 -10.69
N ASP A 50 2.07 17.73 -9.56
CA ASP A 50 3.51 17.96 -9.40
C ASP A 50 4.33 16.67 -9.12
N GLY A 51 3.66 15.54 -8.87
CA GLY A 51 4.33 14.25 -8.78
C GLY A 51 4.84 13.88 -7.39
N GLU A 52 4.59 14.69 -6.37
CA GLU A 52 4.98 14.40 -4.98
C GLU A 52 4.28 13.16 -4.43
N GLN A 53 4.96 12.02 -4.50
CA GLN A 53 4.48 10.78 -3.89
C GLN A 53 4.79 10.79 -2.40
N LYS A 54 3.76 10.82 -1.55
CA LYS A 54 3.94 10.51 -0.12
C LYS A 54 4.12 9.01 0.03
N THR A 55 5.28 8.58 0.51
CA THR A 55 5.46 7.20 0.94
C THR A 55 4.57 6.94 2.15
N HIS A 56 3.70 5.95 2.03
CA HIS A 56 2.81 5.52 3.11
C HIS A 56 3.43 4.38 3.94
N CYS A 57 4.71 4.09 3.75
CA CYS A 57 5.46 3.13 4.55
C CYS A 57 6.19 3.84 5.70
N PHE A 58 6.28 3.17 6.84
CA PHE A 58 7.11 3.66 7.95
C PHE A 58 8.60 3.65 7.57
N LYS A 59 9.41 4.47 8.25
CA LYS A 59 10.88 4.48 8.13
C LYS A 59 11.46 3.07 8.36
N GLU A 60 12.57 2.73 7.72
CA GLU A 60 13.17 1.38 7.82
C GLU A 60 13.42 1.00 9.28
N ARG A 61 14.00 1.89 10.09
CA ARG A 61 14.22 1.66 11.53
C ARG A 61 12.96 1.17 12.25
N THR A 62 11.83 1.86 12.06
CA THR A 62 10.53 1.48 12.62
C THR A 62 10.05 0.14 12.08
N ARG A 63 10.22 -0.11 10.78
CA ARG A 63 9.80 -1.38 10.15
C ARG A 63 10.61 -2.57 10.67
N SER A 64 11.92 -2.43 10.81
CA SER A 64 12.81 -3.46 11.35
C SER A 64 12.43 -3.83 12.78
N LEU A 65 12.22 -2.83 13.65
CA LEU A 65 11.81 -3.06 15.05
C LEU A 65 10.47 -3.80 15.14
N LEU A 66 9.48 -3.44 14.30
CA LEU A 66 8.20 -4.14 14.25
C LEU A 66 8.33 -5.59 13.74
N ARG A 67 9.23 -5.84 12.77
CA ARG A 67 9.50 -7.19 12.24
C ARG A 67 10.16 -8.08 13.27
N GLU A 68 11.14 -7.56 14.00
CA GLU A 68 11.84 -8.29 15.06
C GLU A 68 10.86 -8.72 16.16
N TRP A 69 10.05 -7.80 16.66
CA TRP A 69 9.02 -8.11 17.65
C TRP A 69 7.97 -9.10 17.15
N TYR A 70 7.63 -9.03 15.86
CA TYR A 70 6.66 -9.96 15.27
C TYR A 70 7.13 -11.41 15.30
N LEU A 71 8.44 -11.67 15.18
CA LEU A 71 9.00 -13.02 15.28
C LEU A 71 8.87 -13.59 16.69
N GLN A 72 8.86 -12.72 17.70
CA GLN A 72 8.72 -13.12 19.11
C GLN A 72 7.25 -13.32 19.50
N ASP A 73 6.39 -12.33 19.21
CA ASP A 73 4.96 -12.36 19.53
C ASP A 73 4.11 -11.72 18.42
N PRO A 74 3.48 -12.52 17.54
CA PRO A 74 2.57 -12.03 16.50
C PRO A 74 1.27 -11.41 17.04
N TYR A 75 0.94 -11.60 18.32
CA TYR A 75 -0.32 -11.19 18.95
C TYR A 75 -0.09 -10.38 20.24
N PRO A 76 0.58 -9.20 20.15
CA PRO A 76 0.89 -8.40 21.32
C PRO A 76 -0.38 -7.95 22.05
N ASN A 77 -0.36 -8.05 23.38
CA ASN A 77 -1.43 -7.55 24.24
C ASN A 77 -1.48 -6.00 24.24
N PRO A 78 -2.55 -5.37 24.77
CA PRO A 78 -2.68 -3.91 24.75
C PRO A 78 -1.51 -3.15 25.38
N THR A 79 -0.93 -3.66 26.47
CA THR A 79 0.22 -3.04 27.13
C THR A 79 1.46 -3.08 26.22
N LYS A 80 1.77 -4.24 25.63
CA LYS A 80 2.86 -4.39 24.67
C LYS A 80 2.69 -3.52 23.42
N LYS A 81 1.45 -3.33 22.94
CA LYS A 81 1.19 -2.38 21.85
C LYS A 81 1.54 -0.93 22.21
N ARG A 82 1.30 -0.52 23.46
CA ARG A 82 1.67 0.84 23.93
C ARG A 82 3.18 0.99 24.06
N GLU A 83 3.87 -0.02 24.58
CA GLU A 83 5.34 -0.04 24.66
C GLU A 83 5.96 0.08 23.25
N LEU A 84 5.46 -0.71 22.29
CA LEU A 84 5.89 -0.65 20.89
C LEU A 84 5.60 0.71 20.24
N ALA A 85 4.42 1.28 20.51
CA ALA A 85 4.06 2.61 20.04
C ALA A 85 5.07 3.66 20.52
N ALA A 86 5.41 3.63 21.80
CA ALA A 86 6.43 4.52 22.38
C ALA A 86 7.81 4.31 21.74
N ALA A 87 8.26 3.06 21.58
CA ALA A 87 9.56 2.74 20.99
C ALA A 87 9.68 3.10 19.50
N THR A 88 8.56 3.07 18.77
CA THR A 88 8.54 3.29 17.31
C THR A 88 8.13 4.69 16.88
N GLY A 89 7.65 5.53 17.81
CA GLY A 89 7.04 6.82 17.51
C GLY A 89 5.71 6.72 16.76
N LEU A 90 5.04 5.56 16.84
CA LEU A 90 3.74 5.33 16.20
C LEU A 90 2.61 5.41 17.24
N THR A 91 1.38 5.53 16.77
CA THR A 91 0.19 5.38 17.63
C THR A 91 -0.08 3.89 17.91
N PRO A 92 -0.68 3.54 19.06
CA PRO A 92 -1.08 2.16 19.36
C PRO A 92 -1.97 1.53 18.27
N THR A 93 -2.80 2.35 17.63
CA THR A 93 -3.65 1.93 16.50
C THR A 93 -2.83 1.58 15.25
N GLN A 94 -1.82 2.39 14.91
CA GLN A 94 -0.91 2.09 13.78
C GLN A 94 -0.15 0.79 14.01
N VAL A 95 0.37 0.57 15.22
CA VAL A 95 1.01 -0.70 15.61
C VAL A 95 0.01 -1.84 15.48
N GLY A 96 -1.18 -1.72 16.08
CA GLY A 96 -2.23 -2.74 15.99
C GLY A 96 -2.59 -3.10 14.54
N ASN A 97 -2.72 -2.10 13.67
CA ASN A 97 -2.99 -2.28 12.25
C ASN A 97 -1.82 -2.95 11.52
N TRP A 98 -0.58 -2.58 11.84
CA TRP A 98 0.59 -3.20 11.25
C TRP A 98 0.64 -4.70 11.53
N PHE A 99 0.44 -5.11 12.79
CA PHE A 99 0.42 -6.53 13.19
C PHE A 99 -0.74 -7.28 12.53
N LYS A 100 -1.94 -6.69 12.51
CA LYS A 100 -3.10 -7.27 11.80
C LYS A 100 -2.80 -7.49 10.32
N ASN A 101 -2.27 -6.48 9.64
CA ASN A 101 -1.95 -6.54 8.22
C ASN A 101 -0.79 -7.49 7.92
N ARG A 102 0.17 -7.64 8.83
CA ARG A 102 1.25 -8.65 8.69
C ARG A 102 0.69 -10.06 8.73
N ARG A 103 -0.13 -10.40 9.74
CA ARG A 103 -0.79 -11.71 9.83
C ARG A 103 -1.69 -12.03 8.63
N GLN A 104 -2.38 -11.02 8.09
CA GLN A 104 -3.19 -11.20 6.88
C GLN A 104 -2.32 -11.55 5.65
N ARG A 105 -1.17 -10.89 5.49
CA ARG A 105 -0.21 -11.19 4.42
C ARG A 105 0.34 -12.60 4.53
N ASP A 106 0.70 -13.02 5.74
CA ASP A 106 1.25 -14.36 5.97
C ASP A 106 0.22 -15.45 5.65
N ARG A 107 -1.06 -15.26 6.02
CA ARG A 107 -2.15 -16.17 5.63
C ARG A 107 -2.37 -16.21 4.12
N ALA A 108 -2.30 -15.05 3.45
CA ALA A 108 -2.45 -14.98 1.99
C ALA A 108 -1.29 -15.69 1.26
N ALA A 109 -0.05 -15.51 1.73
CA ALA A 109 1.12 -16.21 1.21
C ALA A 109 1.01 -17.73 1.41
N ALA A 110 0.60 -18.17 2.60
CA ALA A 110 0.38 -19.58 2.90
C ALA A 110 -0.72 -20.20 2.01
N ALA A 111 -1.80 -19.45 1.73
CA ALA A 111 -2.86 -19.90 0.83
C ALA A 111 -2.37 -20.06 -0.62
N LYS A 112 -1.58 -19.10 -1.13
CA LYS A 112 -0.99 -19.16 -2.48
C LYS A 112 -0.06 -20.36 -2.63
N ASN A 113 0.77 -20.64 -1.62
CA ASN A 113 1.67 -21.79 -1.64
C ASN A 113 0.90 -23.13 -1.65
N ARG A 114 -0.22 -23.24 -0.91
CA ARG A 114 -1.08 -24.44 -0.98
C ARG A 114 -1.70 -24.64 -2.36
N SER A 115 -2.20 -23.58 -2.99
CA SER A 115 -2.75 -23.65 -4.35
C SER A 115 -1.69 -24.00 -5.40
N ALA A 116 -0.44 -23.57 -5.22
CA ALA A 116 0.67 -23.91 -6.10
C ALA A 116 1.09 -25.39 -5.99
N VAL A 117 1.06 -25.97 -4.79
CA VAL A 117 1.38 -27.39 -4.55
C VAL A 117 0.31 -28.32 -5.13
N LEU A 118 -0.97 -27.94 -5.05
CA LEU A 118 -2.08 -28.72 -5.63
C LEU A 118 -2.29 -28.48 -7.15
N GLY A 119 -1.64 -27.45 -7.72
CA GLY A 119 -1.85 -26.98 -9.09
C GLY A 119 -0.70 -27.29 -10.06
N ARG A 120 0.20 -28.23 -9.75
CA ARG A 120 1.36 -28.60 -10.59
C ARG A 120 0.98 -29.43 -11.83
N GLY A 121 -0.06 -29.00 -12.55
CA GLY A 121 -0.60 -29.62 -13.76
C GLY A 121 -1.11 -28.64 -14.84
N PHE A 122 -0.89 -27.33 -14.72
CA PHE A 122 -1.10 -26.42 -15.84
C PHE A 122 -0.12 -25.24 -15.79
N ALA A 123 0.93 -25.32 -16.59
CA ALA A 123 1.86 -24.23 -16.78
C ALA A 123 1.14 -23.04 -17.45
N SER A 124 1.23 -21.86 -16.85
CA SER A 124 1.13 -20.60 -17.57
C SER A 124 2.28 -19.71 -17.13
N SER A 125 3.12 -19.41 -18.10
CA SER A 125 4.29 -18.56 -18.03
C SER A 125 3.91 -17.13 -17.63
N SER A 126 4.55 -16.59 -16.60
CA SER A 126 4.72 -15.15 -16.38
C SER A 126 5.80 -14.95 -15.33
N THR A 127 7.05 -15.00 -15.80
CA THR A 127 8.24 -14.56 -15.08
C THR A 127 8.28 -13.04 -15.11
N TYR A 128 8.01 -12.40 -13.98
CA TYR A 128 8.46 -11.04 -13.68
C TYR A 128 9.00 -11.06 -12.26
N ASP A 129 10.24 -11.54 -12.14
CA ASP A 129 11.14 -11.15 -11.07
C ASP A 129 11.80 -9.84 -11.53
N GLU A 130 11.55 -8.76 -10.81
CA GLU A 130 12.49 -7.65 -10.76
C GLU A 130 12.45 -7.07 -9.35
N ASP A 131 13.30 -7.68 -8.51
CA ASP A 131 14.03 -7.00 -7.45
C ASP A 131 14.59 -5.68 -8.01
N SER A 132 14.05 -4.56 -7.57
CA SER A 132 14.70 -3.25 -7.73
C SER A 132 14.40 -2.43 -6.49
N ALA A 133 14.92 -2.92 -5.37
CA ALA A 133 15.28 -2.08 -4.24
C ALA A 133 16.72 -1.63 -4.49
N ASP A 134 16.89 -0.36 -4.88
CA ASP A 134 17.76 0.59 -4.18
C ASP A 134 18.03 1.79 -5.11
N SER A 135 17.39 2.91 -4.80
CA SER A 135 17.87 4.21 -5.24
C SER A 135 17.71 5.13 -4.05
N GLU A 136 18.74 5.11 -3.21
CA GLU A 136 18.96 6.09 -2.15
C GLU A 136 18.80 7.51 -2.71
N ILE A 137 17.84 8.24 -2.17
CA ILE A 137 17.88 9.70 -2.17
C ILE A 137 17.72 10.10 -0.71
N ASN A 138 18.86 10.30 -0.07
CA ASN A 138 18.95 11.09 1.15
C ASN A 138 18.64 12.54 0.79
N VAL A 139 17.70 13.13 1.53
CA VAL A 139 17.73 14.57 1.77
C VAL A 139 17.52 14.70 3.26
N ASP A 140 18.63 14.80 3.98
CA ASP A 140 18.72 15.71 5.10
C ASP A 140 18.23 17.09 4.63
N GLU A 141 17.21 17.64 5.28
CA GLU A 141 17.18 19.03 5.77
C GLU A 141 15.81 19.39 6.39
N GLU A 142 15.91 20.00 7.58
CA GLU A 142 14.93 20.67 8.48
C GLU A 142 13.67 19.93 8.96
#